data_AF-A0A8T7B2Q2-F1
#
_entry.id   AF-A0A8T7B2Q2-F1
#
_cell.length_a   1.000
_cell.length_b   1.000
_cell.length_c   1.000
_cell.angle_alpha   90.00
_cell.angle_beta   90.00
_cell.angle_gamma   90.00
#
_symmetry.space_group_name_H-M   'P 1'
#
loop_
_entity.id
_entity.type
_entity.pdbx_description
1 polymer ?
#
loop_
_entity_poly.entity_id
_entity_poly.type
_entity_poly.pdbx_seq_one_letter_code
_entity_poly.pdbx_strand_id
1 'polypeptide(L)'
;DGGEGLRNTIDLRGRAGMAHGNVHWTANFDEIHDFENDMRGVFDGLGLMSDTDFNATTDILGAPKAGLSEDLDAMAAFVATLTSVGLSPHREADGSLTAAAVAGRELYRNANCTSCHTRIEFTDSPQSFFHNIGSVDADTGGRLGEPLVNGGLDTPTLRGLWHGAPYLHDGSAATLHDAVLAHTATATVGFDVTTLTPQQLDQLVAYLLQIDDSEPWAPHPDGNYPPDLVNPGDQQSPQGAAVALEVDGSDLEGTTLVYTAENLPPGLTITTIGRIGGVADTAGTYTVTVSATDAGNATTAVQFDWQIVGDLDGDGLPDDADNCIMVTNADQIDSDGDGFGNACDADLNNDCAVNFADLTMLKLAFFGTDPNADFNGDGSVNFADLSIMRLAFFAAPGPSGVPTSCN
;
A
#
# COMPACT_ATOMS: atom_id res chain seq x y z
N ASP A 1 1.70 -1.25 32.25
CA ASP A 1 0.78 -0.54 31.35
C ASP A 1 1.45 -0.13 30.02
N GLY A 2 2.71 -0.54 29.74
CA GLY A 2 3.39 -0.13 28.49
C GLY A 2 3.65 1.38 28.40
N GLY A 3 3.53 2.12 29.52
CA GLY A 3 3.50 3.58 29.53
C GLY A 3 2.16 4.17 29.11
N GLU A 4 1.15 3.35 28.82
CA GLU A 4 -0.21 3.78 28.50
C GLU A 4 -0.98 4.03 29.81
N GLY A 5 -1.76 5.10 29.89
CA GLY A 5 -2.52 5.44 31.10
C GLY A 5 -3.77 4.59 31.28
N LEU A 6 -4.63 4.97 32.24
CA LEU A 6 -5.94 4.32 32.40
C LEU A 6 -6.85 4.74 31.25
N ARG A 7 -7.36 3.74 30.51
CA ARG A 7 -8.22 3.99 29.35
C ARG A 7 -9.49 3.15 29.37
N ASN A 8 -10.54 3.72 28.80
CA ASN A 8 -11.81 3.08 28.53
C ASN A 8 -11.64 1.96 27.50
N THR A 9 -12.40 0.88 27.65
CA THR A 9 -12.34 -0.26 26.73
C THR A 9 -13.05 0.08 25.42
N ILE A 10 -12.37 -0.15 24.29
CA ILE A 10 -12.94 0.06 22.95
C ILE A 10 -13.82 -1.15 22.59
N ASP A 11 -14.98 -0.90 22.02
CA ASP A 11 -15.85 -1.95 21.47
C ASP A 11 -15.26 -2.50 20.15
N LEU A 12 -15.27 -3.82 19.99
CA LEU A 12 -14.76 -4.48 18.78
C LEU A 12 -15.84 -4.70 17.72
N ARG A 13 -17.13 -4.49 18.03
CA ARG A 13 -18.20 -4.58 17.03
C ARG A 13 -17.99 -3.56 15.92
N GLY A 14 -18.13 -3.99 14.68
CA GLY A 14 -17.89 -3.16 13.50
C GLY A 14 -16.42 -2.96 13.15
N ARG A 15 -15.47 -3.29 14.03
CA ARG A 15 -14.05 -2.96 13.86
C ARG A 15 -13.38 -3.65 12.66
N ALA A 16 -13.94 -4.80 12.22
CA ALA A 16 -13.47 -5.58 11.07
C ALA A 16 -11.93 -5.80 11.08
N GLY A 17 -11.38 -6.24 12.22
CA GLY A 17 -9.93 -6.36 12.39
C GLY A 17 -9.24 -5.00 12.38
N MET A 18 -8.41 -4.75 11.37
CA MET A 18 -7.64 -3.50 11.22
C MET A 18 -8.30 -2.49 10.26
N ALA A 19 -9.54 -2.73 9.80
CA ALA A 19 -10.18 -1.90 8.77
C ALA A 19 -10.29 -0.41 9.15
N HIS A 20 -10.43 -0.10 10.44
CA HIS A 20 -10.49 1.27 10.95
C HIS A 20 -9.10 1.82 11.33
N GLY A 21 -7.99 1.23 10.87
CA GLY A 21 -6.62 1.63 11.25
C GLY A 21 -6.07 0.80 12.42
N ASN A 22 -5.02 1.31 13.07
CA ASN A 22 -4.33 0.65 14.18
C ASN A 22 -5.19 0.54 15.45
N VAL A 23 -4.91 -0.44 16.30
CA VAL A 23 -5.71 -0.70 17.53
C VAL A 23 -5.13 0.06 18.73
N HIS A 24 -5.99 0.22 19.74
CA HIS A 24 -5.85 1.07 20.93
C HIS A 24 -6.02 2.56 20.65
N TRP A 25 -6.28 3.30 21.73
CA TRP A 25 -6.42 4.76 21.72
C TRP A 25 -5.18 5.50 21.22
N THR A 26 -4.02 4.86 21.17
CA THR A 26 -2.77 5.43 20.65
C THR A 26 -2.33 4.82 19.34
N ALA A 27 -3.18 4.00 18.68
CA ALA A 27 -2.83 3.34 17.42
C ALA A 27 -1.44 2.67 17.50
N ASN A 28 -1.16 1.98 18.60
CA ASN A 28 0.16 1.41 18.87
C ASN A 28 0.29 -0.05 18.42
N PHE A 29 -0.81 -0.67 17.99
CA PHE A 29 -0.86 -2.06 17.49
C PHE A 29 -1.23 -2.01 16.00
N ASP A 30 -0.38 -2.53 15.13
CA ASP A 30 -0.60 -2.59 13.68
C ASP A 30 -1.10 -3.96 13.21
N GLU A 31 -1.24 -4.92 14.14
CA GLU A 31 -1.94 -6.19 13.95
C GLU A 31 -2.74 -6.61 15.19
N ILE A 32 -3.81 -7.39 15.01
CA ILE A 32 -4.56 -7.95 16.16
C ILE A 32 -3.69 -8.92 16.98
N HIS A 33 -2.67 -9.52 16.36
CA HIS A 33 -1.74 -10.42 17.02
C HIS A 33 -0.90 -9.71 18.10
N ASP A 34 -0.78 -8.39 18.05
CA ASP A 34 -0.01 -7.60 19.03
C ASP A 34 -0.55 -7.69 20.46
N PHE A 35 -1.83 -8.07 20.61
CA PHE A 35 -2.41 -8.39 21.92
C PHE A 35 -1.65 -9.51 22.65
N GLU A 36 -0.80 -10.28 21.97
CA GLU A 36 0.16 -11.17 22.62
C GLU A 36 1.04 -10.45 23.66
N ASN A 37 1.47 -9.23 23.36
CA ASN A 37 2.27 -8.42 24.29
C ASN A 37 1.50 -8.12 25.57
N ASP A 38 0.23 -7.76 25.45
CA ASP A 38 -0.62 -7.48 26.61
C ASP A 38 -0.99 -8.75 27.37
N MET A 39 -1.25 -9.86 26.66
CA MET A 39 -1.50 -11.18 27.24
C MET A 39 -0.35 -11.63 28.12
N ARG A 40 0.90 -11.46 27.67
CA ARG A 40 2.10 -11.83 28.44
C ARG A 40 2.48 -10.78 29.47
N GLY A 41 2.31 -9.50 29.15
CA GLY A 41 2.77 -8.37 29.95
C GLY A 41 1.74 -7.90 30.97
N VAL A 42 0.68 -7.24 30.51
CA VAL A 42 -0.30 -6.57 31.38
C VAL A 42 -1.21 -7.58 32.09
N PHE A 43 -1.55 -8.68 31.42
CA PHE A 43 -2.46 -9.70 31.96
C PHE A 43 -1.73 -10.86 32.66
N ASP A 44 -0.39 -10.86 32.67
CA ASP A 44 0.47 -11.88 33.32
C ASP A 44 0.13 -13.32 32.88
N GLY A 45 -0.29 -13.48 31.63
CA GLY A 45 -0.60 -14.75 30.98
C GLY A 45 0.62 -15.37 30.30
N LEU A 46 0.46 -16.60 29.80
CA LEU A 46 1.52 -17.30 29.07
C LEU A 46 1.62 -16.89 27.60
N GLY A 47 0.66 -16.14 27.08
CA GLY A 47 0.53 -15.86 25.65
C GLY A 47 0.00 -17.04 24.85
N LEU A 48 -0.15 -16.82 23.54
CA LEU A 48 -0.67 -17.77 22.55
C LEU A 48 0.40 -18.17 21.51
N MET A 49 1.61 -17.62 21.56
CA MET A 49 2.73 -18.04 20.68
C MET A 49 3.91 -18.62 21.46
N SER A 50 4.91 -19.17 20.76
CA SER A 50 6.11 -19.69 21.39
C SER A 50 6.98 -18.56 21.97
N ASP A 51 7.75 -18.82 23.03
CA ASP A 51 8.67 -17.81 23.58
C ASP A 51 9.76 -17.40 22.56
N THR A 52 10.16 -18.31 21.66
CA THR A 52 11.16 -17.99 20.62
C THR A 52 10.61 -16.98 19.63
N ASP A 53 9.40 -17.21 19.13
CA ASP A 53 8.77 -16.30 18.18
C ASP A 53 8.44 -14.97 18.86
N PHE A 54 7.87 -15.01 20.08
CA PHE A 54 7.57 -13.81 20.85
C PHE A 54 8.82 -12.93 21.04
N ASN A 55 9.95 -13.52 21.44
CA ASN A 55 11.20 -12.79 21.62
C ASN A 55 11.75 -12.19 20.31
N ALA A 56 11.39 -12.75 19.15
CA ALA A 56 11.76 -12.21 17.85
C ALA A 56 10.83 -11.07 17.38
N THR A 57 9.63 -10.97 17.95
CA THR A 57 8.57 -10.04 17.55
C THR A 57 8.05 -9.17 18.70
N THR A 58 8.87 -8.89 19.71
CA THR A 58 8.47 -8.05 20.86
C THR A 58 8.21 -6.60 20.49
N ASP A 59 8.79 -6.14 19.38
CA ASP A 59 8.49 -4.82 18.83
C ASP A 59 7.11 -4.85 18.18
N ILE A 60 6.20 -4.06 18.73
CA ILE A 60 4.78 -4.06 18.38
C ILE A 60 4.55 -3.50 16.98
N LEU A 61 5.38 -2.55 16.53
CA LEU A 61 5.30 -1.98 15.17
C LEU A 61 6.40 -2.53 14.26
N GLY A 62 6.92 -3.71 14.62
CA GLY A 62 8.10 -4.32 14.04
C GLY A 62 7.75 -5.47 13.10
N ALA A 63 8.41 -6.62 13.32
CA ALA A 63 8.15 -7.81 12.53
C ALA A 63 6.76 -8.39 12.85
N PRO A 64 5.98 -8.81 11.83
CA PRO A 64 4.63 -9.30 12.04
C PRO A 64 4.62 -10.63 12.79
N LYS A 65 3.58 -10.83 13.60
CA LYS A 65 3.28 -12.09 14.31
C LYS A 65 2.30 -12.96 13.52
N ALA A 66 1.64 -12.40 12.51
CA ALA A 66 0.80 -13.16 11.59
C ALA A 66 1.52 -14.41 11.05
N GLY A 67 0.88 -15.59 11.18
CA GLY A 67 1.44 -16.87 10.75
C GLY A 67 2.41 -17.53 11.73
N LEU A 68 2.73 -16.92 12.87
CA LEU A 68 3.60 -17.50 13.90
C LEU A 68 2.84 -18.32 14.95
N SER A 69 1.53 -18.12 15.09
CA SER A 69 0.67 -18.90 15.99
C SER A 69 -0.73 -19.10 15.41
N GLU A 70 -1.16 -20.36 15.32
CA GLU A 70 -2.52 -20.72 14.89
C GLU A 70 -3.60 -20.10 15.77
N ASP A 71 -3.35 -19.98 17.08
CA ASP A 71 -4.30 -19.39 18.02
C ASP A 71 -4.41 -17.86 17.86
N LEU A 72 -3.29 -17.17 17.61
CA LEU A 72 -3.32 -15.73 17.30
C LEU A 72 -3.97 -15.47 15.94
N ASP A 73 -3.67 -16.29 14.93
CA ASP A 73 -4.32 -16.22 13.63
C ASP A 73 -5.83 -16.44 13.73
N ALA A 74 -6.27 -17.40 14.55
CA ALA A 74 -7.69 -17.64 14.80
C ALA A 74 -8.37 -16.46 15.51
N MET A 75 -7.70 -15.83 16.48
CA MET A 75 -8.19 -14.62 17.14
C MET A 75 -8.32 -13.46 16.16
N ALA A 76 -7.28 -13.19 15.38
CA ALA A 76 -7.30 -12.14 14.36
C ALA A 76 -8.39 -12.38 13.31
N ALA A 77 -8.54 -13.63 12.85
CA ALA A 77 -9.60 -14.03 11.94
C ALA A 77 -11.00 -13.81 12.55
N PHE A 78 -11.19 -14.13 13.84
CA PHE A 78 -12.45 -13.86 14.54
C PHE A 78 -12.76 -12.35 14.61
N VAL A 79 -11.79 -11.52 15.02
CA VAL A 79 -11.97 -10.06 15.09
C VAL A 79 -12.24 -9.47 13.71
N ALA A 80 -11.62 -10.01 12.64
CA ALA A 80 -11.91 -9.63 11.27
C ALA A 80 -13.38 -9.90 10.85
N THR A 81 -14.07 -10.85 11.47
CA THR A 81 -15.50 -11.10 11.20
C THR A 81 -16.45 -10.09 11.85
N LEU A 82 -15.96 -9.25 12.77
CA LEU A 82 -16.78 -8.26 13.48
C LEU A 82 -17.00 -7.01 12.61
N THR A 83 -17.68 -7.17 11.47
CA THR A 83 -17.83 -6.11 10.45
C THR A 83 -19.09 -5.27 10.58
N SER A 84 -19.88 -5.46 11.64
CA SER A 84 -21.21 -4.86 11.79
C SER A 84 -21.41 -4.36 13.21
N VAL A 85 -21.92 -3.12 13.33
CA VAL A 85 -22.46 -2.58 14.58
C VAL A 85 -23.97 -2.85 14.72
N GLY A 86 -24.62 -3.28 13.64
CA GLY A 86 -26.06 -3.51 13.55
C GLY A 86 -26.83 -2.23 13.27
N LEU A 87 -28.16 -2.29 13.34
CA LEU A 87 -29.02 -1.12 13.21
C LEU A 87 -29.17 -0.40 14.54
N SER A 88 -29.09 0.93 14.52
CA SER A 88 -29.29 1.77 15.68
C SER A 88 -30.76 1.68 16.13
N PRO A 89 -31.02 1.46 17.44
CA PRO A 89 -32.37 1.50 17.99
C PRO A 89 -32.96 2.92 18.03
N HIS A 90 -32.18 3.94 17.66
CA HIS A 90 -32.60 5.34 17.63
C HIS A 90 -33.14 5.79 16.27
N ARG A 91 -33.09 4.94 15.24
CA ARG A 91 -33.67 5.21 13.91
C ARG A 91 -35.19 5.07 13.91
N GLU A 92 -35.81 5.57 12.85
CA GLU A 92 -37.22 5.32 12.58
C GLU A 92 -37.46 3.83 12.31
N ALA A 93 -38.71 3.38 12.42
CA ALA A 93 -39.06 1.96 12.26
C ALA A 93 -38.78 1.41 10.84
N ASP A 94 -38.66 2.29 9.84
CA ASP A 94 -38.29 1.96 8.47
C ASP A 94 -36.77 2.00 8.21
N GLY A 95 -35.96 2.27 9.25
CA GLY A 95 -34.51 2.39 9.18
C GLY A 95 -34.01 3.77 8.71
N SER A 96 -34.90 4.71 8.41
CA SER A 96 -34.49 6.08 8.06
C SER A 96 -34.01 6.86 9.29
N LEU A 97 -33.21 7.91 9.04
CA LEU A 97 -32.83 8.85 10.08
C LEU A 97 -34.07 9.61 10.58
N THR A 98 -34.16 9.80 11.89
CA THR A 98 -35.17 10.68 12.47
C THR A 98 -35.01 12.12 11.97
N ALA A 99 -36.08 12.92 12.01
CA ALA A 99 -36.00 14.34 11.60
C ALA A 99 -34.93 15.13 12.38
N ALA A 100 -34.71 14.80 13.67
CA ALA A 100 -33.65 15.41 14.47
C ALA A 100 -32.25 14.98 14.00
N ALA A 101 -32.07 13.70 13.68
CA ALA A 101 -30.80 13.19 13.14
C ALA A 101 -30.49 13.73 11.75
N VAL A 102 -31.49 13.95 10.88
CA VAL A 102 -31.27 14.63 9.60
C VAL A 102 -30.73 16.04 9.80
N ALA A 103 -31.29 16.81 10.75
CA ALA A 103 -30.76 18.13 11.10
C ALA A 103 -29.35 18.04 11.75
N GLY A 104 -29.13 17.04 12.60
CA GLY A 104 -27.83 16.74 13.20
C GLY A 104 -26.74 16.40 12.18
N ARG A 105 -27.10 15.71 11.11
CA ARG A 105 -26.19 15.37 10.01
C ARG A 105 -25.66 16.60 9.28
N GLU A 106 -26.50 17.63 9.12
CA GLU A 106 -26.04 18.91 8.57
C GLU A 106 -25.17 19.68 9.57
N LEU A 107 -25.45 19.57 10.88
CA LEU A 107 -24.57 20.13 11.90
C LEU A 107 -23.21 19.46 11.90
N TYR A 108 -23.15 18.13 11.74
CA TYR A 108 -21.89 17.38 11.61
C TYR A 108 -20.98 17.94 10.52
N ARG A 109 -21.56 18.19 9.33
CA ARG A 109 -20.85 18.82 8.20
C ARG A 109 -20.31 20.20 8.58
N ASN A 110 -21.20 21.06 9.09
CA ASN A 110 -20.89 22.46 9.38
C ASN A 110 -19.94 22.63 10.57
N ALA A 111 -19.95 21.69 11.50
CA ALA A 111 -19.06 21.63 12.66
C ALA A 111 -17.68 21.03 12.31
N ASN A 112 -17.45 20.67 11.03
CA ASN A 112 -16.21 20.09 10.55
C ASN A 112 -15.79 18.81 11.30
N CYS A 113 -16.77 18.03 11.80
CA CYS A 113 -16.51 16.75 12.46
C CYS A 113 -15.77 15.79 11.52
N THR A 114 -16.03 15.90 10.22
CA THR A 114 -15.37 15.11 9.16
C THR A 114 -13.88 15.38 8.99
N SER A 115 -13.31 16.39 9.65
CA SER A 115 -11.86 16.62 9.59
C SER A 115 -11.05 15.49 10.23
N CYS A 116 -11.65 14.81 11.23
CA CYS A 116 -11.07 13.64 11.88
C CYS A 116 -12.00 12.41 11.71
N HIS A 117 -13.31 12.59 11.87
CA HIS A 117 -14.28 11.50 11.73
C HIS A 117 -14.78 11.39 10.29
N THR A 118 -13.94 10.84 9.41
CA THR A 118 -14.12 10.95 7.96
C THR A 118 -14.47 9.62 7.29
N ARG A 119 -14.84 9.68 6.00
CA ARG A 119 -14.97 8.53 5.09
C ARG A 119 -15.93 7.44 5.60
N ILE A 120 -15.75 6.21 5.14
CA ILE A 120 -16.64 5.08 5.46
C ILE A 120 -16.62 4.79 6.95
N GLU A 121 -15.47 4.76 7.61
CA GLU A 121 -15.39 4.30 9.01
C GLU A 121 -15.60 5.39 10.06
N PHE A 122 -15.92 6.62 9.64
CA PHE A 122 -16.09 7.76 10.55
C PHE A 122 -14.85 7.97 11.45
N THR A 123 -13.66 7.76 10.88
CA THR A 123 -12.35 7.94 11.52
C THR A 123 -11.27 8.14 10.45
N ASP A 124 -10.22 8.87 10.80
CA ASP A 124 -8.98 9.04 10.04
C ASP A 124 -7.81 8.22 10.61
N SER A 125 -8.09 7.27 11.50
CA SER A 125 -7.12 6.35 12.08
C SER A 125 -6.29 5.57 11.04
N PRO A 126 -6.83 5.13 9.88
CA PRO A 126 -6.01 4.53 8.82
C PRO A 126 -4.89 5.45 8.30
N GLN A 127 -5.02 6.78 8.43
CA GLN A 127 -4.00 7.75 8.06
C GLN A 127 -2.94 7.97 9.16
N SER A 128 -3.07 7.31 10.33
CA SER A 128 -2.18 7.46 11.48
C SER A 128 -2.07 8.91 11.98
N PHE A 129 -3.20 9.61 12.00
CA PHE A 129 -3.29 10.95 12.59
C PHE A 129 -3.66 10.89 14.07
N PHE A 130 -3.15 11.85 14.83
CA PHE A 130 -3.31 11.92 16.27
C PHE A 130 -3.81 13.30 16.67
N HIS A 131 -4.91 13.33 17.42
CA HIS A 131 -5.65 14.55 17.71
C HIS A 131 -5.80 14.75 19.21
N ASN A 132 -5.75 16.01 19.63
CA ASN A 132 -6.02 16.40 21.00
C ASN A 132 -7.19 17.41 21.04
N ILE A 133 -8.33 16.93 21.50
CA ILE A 133 -9.56 17.72 21.66
C ILE A 133 -9.63 18.45 23.02
N GLY A 134 -8.59 18.34 23.85
CA GLY A 134 -8.52 18.88 25.20
C GLY A 134 -8.84 17.87 26.31
N SER A 135 -9.08 16.60 25.98
CA SER A 135 -9.36 15.54 26.94
C SER A 135 -8.11 14.87 27.52
N VAL A 136 -6.95 15.03 26.88
CA VAL A 136 -5.69 14.43 27.36
C VAL A 136 -5.22 15.13 28.64
N ASP A 137 -4.94 14.34 29.67
CA ASP A 137 -4.45 14.80 30.96
C ASP A 137 -3.27 13.94 31.48
N ALA A 138 -2.91 14.13 32.75
CA ALA A 138 -1.78 13.42 33.36
C ALA A 138 -2.01 11.89 33.50
N ASP A 139 -3.27 11.44 33.54
CA ASP A 139 -3.63 10.03 33.73
C ASP A 139 -3.79 9.29 32.38
N THR A 140 -3.75 10.01 31.26
CA THR A 140 -3.85 9.46 29.90
C THR A 140 -2.60 8.64 29.50
N GLY A 141 -1.46 8.95 30.10
CA GLY A 141 -0.17 8.32 29.82
C GLY A 141 0.37 8.64 28.42
N GLY A 142 1.29 7.80 27.96
CA GLY A 142 2.00 7.92 26.68
C GLY A 142 1.65 6.82 25.68
N ARG A 143 2.51 6.64 24.68
CA ARG A 143 2.44 5.63 23.62
C ARG A 143 3.76 4.88 23.58
N LEU A 144 3.73 3.56 23.87
CA LEU A 144 4.93 2.70 23.84
C LEU A 144 6.07 3.22 24.74
N GLY A 145 5.73 3.70 25.95
CA GLY A 145 6.69 4.27 26.89
C GLY A 145 7.15 5.71 26.59
N GLU A 146 6.77 6.26 25.44
CA GLU A 146 7.11 7.61 25.00
C GLU A 146 5.93 8.58 25.12
N PRO A 147 6.14 9.92 25.07
CA PRO A 147 5.05 10.87 24.98
C PRO A 147 4.12 10.61 23.79
N LEU A 148 2.85 11.00 23.93
CA LEU A 148 1.88 10.92 22.84
C LEU A 148 2.34 11.67 21.60
N VAL A 149 2.10 11.08 20.42
CA VAL A 149 2.42 11.70 19.13
C VAL A 149 1.58 12.96 18.98
N ASN A 150 2.24 14.10 18.78
CA ASN A 150 1.60 15.44 18.75
C ASN A 150 0.73 15.75 19.99
N GLY A 151 0.96 15.06 21.12
CA GLY A 151 0.14 15.19 22.32
C GLY A 151 -1.30 14.68 22.16
N GLY A 152 -1.59 13.90 21.12
CA GLY A 152 -2.92 13.44 20.75
C GLY A 152 -3.09 11.92 20.79
N LEU A 153 -4.34 11.51 20.64
CA LEU A 153 -4.78 10.13 20.56
C LEU A 153 -5.34 9.83 19.17
N ASP A 154 -5.43 8.55 18.84
CA ASP A 154 -6.08 8.08 17.63
C ASP A 154 -7.58 8.42 17.63
N THR A 155 -8.14 8.69 16.46
CA THR A 155 -9.55 9.04 16.31
C THR A 155 -10.41 7.77 16.38
N PRO A 156 -11.29 7.59 17.39
CA PRO A 156 -12.19 6.44 17.40
C PRO A 156 -13.24 6.56 16.29
N THR A 157 -13.70 5.42 15.77
CA THR A 157 -14.88 5.38 14.89
C THR A 157 -16.12 5.90 15.62
N LEU A 158 -17.00 6.59 14.89
CA LEU A 158 -18.33 6.99 15.40
C LEU A 158 -19.43 5.97 15.07
N ARG A 159 -19.10 4.85 14.40
CA ARG A 159 -20.08 3.77 14.17
C ARG A 159 -20.42 3.10 15.50
N GLY A 160 -21.71 2.88 15.75
CA GLY A 160 -22.13 2.08 16.92
C GLY A 160 -22.22 2.84 18.25
N LEU A 161 -22.07 4.17 18.28
CA LEU A 161 -21.94 4.91 19.54
C LEU A 161 -23.07 4.70 20.56
N TRP A 162 -24.29 4.32 20.13
CA TRP A 162 -25.43 4.10 21.03
C TRP A 162 -25.21 2.99 22.08
N HIS A 163 -24.21 2.13 21.92
CA HIS A 163 -23.86 1.09 22.90
C HIS A 163 -22.50 1.30 23.57
N GLY A 164 -21.86 2.45 23.36
CA GLY A 164 -20.45 2.70 23.72
C GLY A 164 -20.23 3.56 24.97
N ALA A 165 -21.25 3.81 25.80
CA ALA A 165 -21.09 4.59 27.02
C ALA A 165 -20.32 3.81 28.12
N PRO A 166 -19.49 4.46 28.96
CA PRO A 166 -19.13 5.88 28.90
C PRO A 166 -18.18 6.19 27.72
N TYR A 167 -18.07 7.45 27.35
CA TYR A 167 -17.34 7.91 26.17
C TYR A 167 -16.00 8.60 26.53
N LEU A 168 -15.21 8.88 25.50
CA LEU A 168 -13.83 9.36 25.56
C LEU A 168 -12.84 8.27 26.03
N HIS A 169 -11.56 8.55 25.85
CA HIS A 169 -10.48 7.60 26.08
C HIS A 169 -10.35 7.18 27.53
N ASP A 170 -10.86 7.96 28.47
CA ASP A 170 -10.80 7.74 29.92
C ASP A 170 -12.17 7.43 30.53
N GLY A 171 -13.24 7.43 29.72
CA GLY A 171 -14.61 7.23 30.20
C GLY A 171 -15.16 8.42 30.99
N SER A 172 -14.55 9.61 30.89
CA SER A 172 -14.98 10.81 31.63
C SER A 172 -16.35 11.36 31.21
N ALA A 173 -16.79 11.06 29.98
CA ALA A 173 -18.09 11.48 29.47
C ALA A 173 -19.16 10.41 29.68
N ALA A 174 -20.09 10.63 30.61
CA ALA A 174 -21.19 9.69 30.86
C ALA A 174 -22.23 9.65 29.74
N THR A 175 -22.35 10.73 28.96
CA THR A 175 -23.31 10.87 27.86
C THR A 175 -22.63 11.37 26.58
N LEU A 176 -23.26 11.16 25.42
CA LEU A 176 -22.76 11.75 24.18
C LEU A 176 -22.81 13.27 24.17
N HIS A 177 -23.75 13.89 24.89
CA HIS A 177 -23.75 15.34 25.09
C HIS A 177 -22.45 15.79 25.76
N ASP A 178 -22.02 15.11 26.82
CA ASP A 178 -20.77 15.42 27.52
C ASP A 178 -19.55 15.20 26.60
N ALA A 179 -19.56 14.11 25.82
CA ALA A 179 -18.48 13.81 24.88
C ALA A 179 -18.37 14.87 23.77
N VAL A 180 -19.49 15.31 23.20
CA VAL A 180 -19.51 16.38 22.20
C VAL A 180 -19.01 17.69 22.82
N LEU A 181 -19.47 18.04 24.03
CA LEU A 181 -19.06 19.27 24.72
C LEU A 181 -17.58 19.26 25.15
N ALA A 182 -16.96 18.08 25.27
CA ALA A 182 -15.53 17.94 25.54
C ALA A 182 -14.65 18.36 24.35
N HIS A 183 -15.22 18.52 23.15
CA HIS A 183 -14.53 19.09 21.98
C HIS A 183 -14.38 20.61 22.11
N THR A 184 -13.82 21.04 23.22
CA THR A 184 -13.51 22.44 23.48
C THR A 184 -12.48 22.89 22.45
N ALA A 185 -12.69 24.05 21.83
CA ALA A 185 -11.88 24.56 20.74
C ALA A 185 -10.40 24.76 21.15
N THR A 186 -9.61 23.68 21.14
CA THR A 186 -8.18 23.73 20.91
C THR A 186 -7.99 24.09 19.43
N ALA A 187 -6.89 24.75 19.10
CA ALA A 187 -6.62 25.29 17.76
C ALA A 187 -6.72 24.25 16.61
N THR A 188 -6.79 22.96 16.94
CA THR A 188 -6.83 21.81 16.04
C THR A 188 -8.23 21.52 15.46
N VAL A 189 -9.32 21.80 16.18
CA VAL A 189 -10.68 21.36 15.79
C VAL A 189 -11.43 22.39 14.91
N GLY A 190 -11.00 23.66 14.93
CA GLY A 190 -11.55 24.71 14.06
C GLY A 190 -13.03 25.09 14.30
N PHE A 191 -13.73 24.40 15.19
CA PHE A 191 -15.12 24.61 15.55
C PHE A 191 -15.31 24.60 17.07
N ASP A 192 -16.03 25.60 17.60
CA ASP A 192 -16.37 25.68 19.02
C ASP A 192 -17.78 25.11 19.26
N VAL A 193 -17.83 23.85 19.71
CA VAL A 193 -19.08 23.13 20.04
C VAL A 193 -19.91 23.80 21.12
N THR A 194 -19.31 24.66 21.96
CA THR A 194 -20.03 25.37 23.01
C THR A 194 -20.96 26.46 22.47
N THR A 195 -20.82 26.79 21.18
CA THR A 195 -21.70 27.74 20.48
C THR A 195 -23.01 27.12 20.00
N LEU A 196 -23.13 25.79 20.03
CA LEU A 196 -24.38 25.11 19.68
C LEU A 196 -25.49 25.45 20.67
N THR A 197 -26.67 25.76 20.16
CA THR A 197 -27.86 25.84 21.01
C THR A 197 -28.21 24.45 21.58
N PRO A 198 -28.92 24.36 22.72
CA PRO A 198 -29.33 23.07 23.27
C PRO A 198 -30.06 22.17 22.25
N GLN A 199 -30.91 22.76 21.41
CA GLN A 199 -31.60 22.03 20.35
C GLN A 199 -30.63 21.49 19.28
N GLN A 200 -29.63 22.27 18.89
CA GLN A 200 -28.63 21.81 17.92
C GLN A 200 -27.75 20.72 18.50
N LEU A 201 -27.38 20.82 19.78
CA LEU A 201 -26.67 19.75 20.47
C LEU A 201 -27.49 18.46 20.51
N ASP A 202 -28.79 18.54 20.84
CA ASP A 202 -29.70 17.39 20.79
C ASP A 202 -29.81 16.79 19.38
N GLN A 203 -29.86 17.62 18.34
CA GLN A 203 -29.89 17.18 16.95
C GLN A 203 -28.60 16.47 16.55
N LEU A 204 -27.44 17.04 16.89
CA LEU A 204 -26.15 16.41 16.62
C LEU A 204 -26.01 15.07 17.34
N VAL A 205 -26.35 15.01 18.63
CA VAL A 205 -26.34 13.74 19.40
C VAL A 205 -27.33 12.73 18.81
N ALA A 206 -28.51 13.17 18.37
CA ALA A 206 -29.47 12.29 17.70
C ALA A 206 -28.90 11.68 16.41
N TYR A 207 -28.07 12.43 15.67
CA TYR A 207 -27.35 11.90 14.51
C TYR A 207 -26.26 10.90 14.91
N LEU A 208 -25.40 11.26 15.88
CA LEU A 208 -24.32 10.39 16.34
C LEU A 208 -24.83 9.02 16.85
N LEU A 209 -25.97 9.02 17.55
CA LEU A 209 -26.63 7.79 17.99
C LEU A 209 -27.15 6.91 16.84
N GLN A 210 -27.29 7.45 15.64
CA GLN A 210 -27.84 6.78 14.46
C GLN A 210 -26.77 6.45 13.40
N ILE A 211 -25.47 6.72 13.66
CA ILE A 211 -24.37 6.29 12.79
C ILE A 211 -24.18 4.78 12.96
N ASP A 212 -24.81 4.01 12.09
CA ASP A 212 -24.87 2.55 12.11
C ASP A 212 -24.53 1.97 10.72
N ASP A 213 -24.72 0.67 10.51
CA ASP A 213 -24.37 0.02 9.23
C ASP A 213 -25.15 0.56 8.01
N SER A 214 -26.25 1.29 8.22
CA SER A 214 -27.04 1.89 7.14
C SER A 214 -26.58 3.30 6.75
N GLU A 215 -25.73 3.96 7.58
CA GLU A 215 -25.08 5.21 7.21
C GLU A 215 -23.81 4.89 6.40
N PRO A 216 -23.75 5.29 5.11
CA PRO A 216 -22.74 4.73 4.20
C PRO A 216 -21.35 5.35 4.42
N TRP A 217 -21.26 6.66 4.69
CA TRP A 217 -20.02 7.36 4.99
C TRP A 217 -20.29 8.68 5.72
N ALA A 218 -19.24 9.25 6.30
CA ALA A 218 -19.29 10.51 7.03
C ALA A 218 -19.80 11.67 6.15
N PRO A 219 -20.64 12.57 6.66
CA PRO A 219 -21.07 13.75 5.91
C PRO A 219 -19.92 14.73 5.64
N HIS A 220 -19.58 14.96 4.36
CA HIS A 220 -18.60 15.98 3.94
C HIS A 220 -19.24 17.36 3.74
N PRO A 221 -18.58 18.49 4.07
CA PRO A 221 -19.06 19.86 3.86
C PRO A 221 -19.55 20.12 2.44
N ASP A 222 -18.79 19.67 1.44
CA ASP A 222 -19.11 19.89 0.02
C ASP A 222 -19.92 18.74 -0.59
N GLY A 223 -20.22 17.70 0.20
CA GLY A 223 -20.91 16.50 -0.26
C GLY A 223 -20.14 15.65 -1.28
N ASN A 224 -18.84 15.90 -1.43
CA ASN A 224 -17.94 15.24 -2.37
C ASN A 224 -16.60 14.94 -1.68
N TYR A 225 -16.24 13.66 -1.55
CA TYR A 225 -14.93 13.23 -1.08
C TYR A 225 -13.94 13.16 -2.24
N PRO A 226 -12.64 13.45 -2.01
CA PRO A 226 -11.61 13.10 -2.98
C PRO A 226 -11.61 11.59 -3.26
N PRO A 227 -11.33 11.19 -4.51
CA PRO A 227 -11.27 9.77 -4.85
C PRO A 227 -10.08 9.08 -4.17
N ASP A 228 -10.14 7.76 -4.08
CA ASP A 228 -9.04 6.92 -3.63
C ASP A 228 -8.28 6.39 -4.85
N LEU A 229 -6.95 6.46 -4.78
CA LEU A 229 -6.06 5.81 -5.76
C LEU A 229 -5.20 4.78 -5.06
N VAL A 230 -5.05 3.63 -5.71
CA VAL A 230 -4.10 2.61 -5.31
C VAL A 230 -2.76 2.94 -5.96
N ASN A 231 -1.72 3.07 -5.13
CA ASN A 231 -0.36 3.21 -5.65
C ASN A 231 0.09 1.87 -6.26
N PRO A 232 0.47 1.82 -7.56
CA PRO A 232 0.92 0.57 -8.19
C PRO A 232 2.30 0.09 -7.68
N GLY A 233 2.98 0.88 -6.85
CA GLY A 233 4.36 0.64 -6.42
C GLY A 233 5.37 1.01 -7.49
N ASP A 234 6.66 0.99 -7.11
CA ASP A 234 7.74 1.30 -8.03
C ASP A 234 7.80 0.31 -9.19
N GLN A 235 8.12 0.82 -10.37
CA GLN A 235 8.11 0.08 -11.63
C GLN A 235 9.51 0.00 -12.22
N GLN A 236 9.78 -1.07 -12.98
CA GLN A 236 10.99 -1.21 -13.77
C GLN A 236 10.63 -1.75 -15.16
N SER A 237 11.25 -1.22 -16.22
CA SER A 237 11.04 -1.70 -17.59
C SER A 237 12.31 -1.52 -18.44
N PRO A 238 12.63 -2.43 -19.36
CA PRO A 238 13.67 -2.23 -20.36
C PRO A 238 13.35 -1.05 -21.30
N GLN A 239 14.38 -0.40 -21.83
CA GLN A 239 14.25 0.62 -22.85
C GLN A 239 13.67 0.00 -24.12
N GLY A 240 12.68 0.64 -24.74
CA GLY A 240 12.00 0.08 -25.90
C GLY A 240 10.94 -0.98 -25.58
N ALA A 241 10.73 -1.32 -24.30
CA ALA A 241 9.68 -2.24 -23.90
C ALA A 241 8.28 -1.61 -24.05
N ALA A 242 7.33 -2.42 -24.52
CA ALA A 242 5.91 -2.07 -24.53
C ALA A 242 5.34 -2.20 -23.11
N VAL A 243 4.70 -1.13 -22.64
CA VAL A 243 4.15 -1.03 -21.28
C VAL A 243 2.62 -1.01 -21.32
N ALA A 244 2.02 -1.70 -20.36
CA ALA A 244 0.60 -1.61 -20.03
C ALA A 244 0.42 -1.74 -18.52
N LEU A 245 0.28 -0.61 -17.82
CA LEU A 245 0.06 -0.55 -16.38
C LEU A 245 -1.30 0.09 -16.10
N GLU A 246 -2.11 -0.54 -15.24
CA GLU A 246 -3.36 0.04 -14.76
C GLU A 246 -3.12 0.68 -13.38
N VAL A 247 -3.62 1.90 -13.21
CA VAL A 247 -3.69 2.56 -11.90
C VAL A 247 -5.14 2.54 -11.44
N ASP A 248 -5.41 1.74 -10.41
CA ASP A 248 -6.75 1.58 -9.88
C ASP A 248 -7.15 2.78 -9.00
N GLY A 249 -8.42 3.13 -9.07
CA GLY A 249 -9.01 4.14 -8.22
C GLY A 249 -10.52 3.99 -8.11
N SER A 250 -11.06 4.55 -7.03
CA SER A 250 -12.47 4.46 -6.67
C SER A 250 -12.96 5.77 -6.09
N ASP A 251 -14.28 5.97 -6.14
CA ASP A 251 -14.95 7.16 -5.65
C ASP A 251 -16.07 6.73 -4.71
N LEU A 252 -16.16 7.33 -3.52
CA LEU A 252 -17.18 6.94 -2.53
C LEU A 252 -18.60 7.24 -3.04
N GLU A 253 -18.74 8.35 -3.76
CA GLU A 253 -19.98 8.79 -4.39
C GLU A 253 -20.30 8.00 -5.68
N GLY A 254 -19.39 7.13 -6.13
CA GLY A 254 -19.55 6.31 -7.33
C GLY A 254 -19.55 7.13 -8.63
N THR A 255 -18.92 8.31 -8.62
CA THR A 255 -18.79 9.15 -9.81
C THR A 255 -17.64 8.69 -10.71
N THR A 256 -17.67 9.12 -11.96
CA THR A 256 -16.63 8.76 -12.94
C THR A 256 -15.34 9.51 -12.63
N LEU A 257 -14.22 8.80 -12.64
CA LEU A 257 -12.89 9.36 -12.49
C LEU A 257 -12.24 9.69 -13.83
N VAL A 258 -11.50 10.80 -13.85
CA VAL A 258 -10.64 11.20 -14.97
C VAL A 258 -9.20 11.24 -14.50
N TYR A 259 -8.34 10.48 -15.18
CA TYR A 259 -6.93 10.33 -14.82
C TYR A 259 -6.02 11.24 -15.64
N THR A 260 -4.98 11.74 -14.98
CA THR A 260 -3.85 12.46 -15.58
C THR A 260 -2.54 11.96 -14.99
N ALA A 261 -1.43 12.19 -15.70
CA ALA A 261 -0.11 11.82 -15.24
C ALA A 261 0.93 12.88 -15.62
N GLU A 262 1.90 13.05 -14.74
CA GLU A 262 3.06 13.92 -14.92
C GLU A 262 4.34 13.10 -14.81
N ASN A 263 5.38 13.54 -15.52
CA ASN A 263 6.72 12.93 -15.53
C ASN A 263 6.75 11.44 -15.92
N LEU A 264 5.82 10.98 -16.76
CA LEU A 264 5.92 9.65 -17.36
C LEU A 264 7.23 9.51 -18.17
N PRO A 265 7.85 8.32 -18.19
CA PRO A 265 8.92 8.02 -19.13
C PRO A 265 8.54 8.39 -20.58
N PRO A 266 9.45 9.00 -21.37
CA PRO A 266 9.19 9.35 -22.76
C PRO A 266 8.65 8.14 -23.56
N GLY A 267 7.59 8.39 -24.34
CA GLY A 267 6.90 7.37 -25.13
C GLY A 267 5.72 6.70 -24.41
N LEU A 268 5.58 6.91 -23.09
CA LEU A 268 4.40 6.50 -22.33
C LEU A 268 3.35 7.61 -22.23
N THR A 269 2.08 7.21 -22.19
CA THR A 269 0.92 8.09 -21.99
C THR A 269 -0.09 7.45 -21.06
N ILE A 270 -0.90 8.26 -20.37
CA ILE A 270 -2.03 7.77 -19.58
C ILE A 270 -3.35 8.07 -20.31
N THR A 271 -4.27 7.12 -20.27
CA THR A 271 -5.66 7.30 -20.72
C THR A 271 -6.51 7.91 -19.61
N THR A 272 -7.68 8.47 -19.96
CA THR A 272 -8.60 9.05 -18.97
C THR A 272 -9.21 8.03 -17.99
N ILE A 273 -8.97 6.74 -18.19
CA ILE A 273 -9.44 5.63 -17.33
C ILE A 273 -8.30 4.97 -16.54
N GLY A 274 -7.15 5.64 -16.40
CA GLY A 274 -6.07 5.16 -15.54
C GLY A 274 -5.12 4.13 -16.15
N ARG A 275 -5.24 3.83 -17.46
CA ARG A 275 -4.28 2.96 -18.14
C ARG A 275 -3.08 3.75 -18.66
N ILE A 276 -1.88 3.45 -18.16
CA ILE A 276 -0.60 3.91 -18.69
C ILE A 276 -0.14 2.90 -19.75
N GLY A 277 0.26 3.37 -20.92
CA GLY A 277 0.86 2.52 -21.93
C GLY A 277 1.61 3.27 -23.02
N GLY A 278 2.30 2.51 -23.85
CA GLY A 278 3.20 3.01 -24.87
C GLY A 278 4.49 2.20 -24.92
N VAL A 279 5.56 2.81 -25.43
CA VAL A 279 6.91 2.23 -25.44
C VAL A 279 7.82 3.14 -24.62
N ALA A 280 8.60 2.59 -23.69
CA ALA A 280 9.45 3.39 -22.82
C ALA A 280 10.81 3.68 -23.50
N ASP A 281 10.93 4.83 -24.17
CA ASP A 281 11.99 5.05 -25.16
C ASP A 281 13.33 5.52 -24.59
N THR A 282 13.38 5.97 -23.33
CA THR A 282 14.57 6.62 -22.77
C THR A 282 14.90 6.04 -21.40
N ALA A 283 16.11 5.49 -21.26
CA ALA A 283 16.63 5.03 -19.98
C ALA A 283 16.76 6.18 -18.97
N GLY A 284 16.45 5.90 -17.70
CA GLY A 284 16.47 6.87 -16.62
C GLY A 284 15.50 6.52 -15.50
N THR A 285 15.54 7.29 -14.43
CA THR A 285 14.60 7.19 -13.31
C THR A 285 13.62 8.34 -13.38
N TYR A 286 12.33 8.01 -13.30
CA TYR A 286 11.23 8.95 -13.40
C TYR A 286 10.35 8.86 -12.16
N THR A 287 10.21 9.94 -11.40
CA THR A 287 9.20 10.00 -10.34
C THR A 287 7.86 10.41 -10.96
N VAL A 288 7.03 9.40 -11.21
CA VAL A 288 5.73 9.54 -11.88
C VAL A 288 4.69 9.99 -10.86
N THR A 289 3.88 10.98 -11.23
CA THR A 289 2.70 11.37 -10.44
C THR A 289 1.45 11.07 -11.24
N VAL A 290 0.58 10.22 -10.71
CA VAL A 290 -0.74 9.95 -11.31
C VAL A 290 -1.81 10.57 -10.44
N SER A 291 -2.71 11.32 -11.06
CA SER A 291 -3.85 11.94 -10.39
C SER A 291 -5.16 11.40 -10.94
N ALA A 292 -6.16 11.24 -10.08
CA ALA A 292 -7.55 11.05 -10.48
C ALA A 292 -8.40 12.19 -9.94
N THR A 293 -9.24 12.73 -10.80
CA THR A 293 -10.19 13.80 -10.49
C THR A 293 -11.61 13.25 -10.68
N ASP A 294 -12.47 13.47 -9.69
CA ASP A 294 -13.88 13.08 -9.73
C ASP A 294 -14.75 14.12 -10.46
N ALA A 295 -16.07 13.88 -10.50
CA ALA A 295 -17.03 14.81 -11.12
C ALA A 295 -17.26 16.10 -10.29
N GLY A 296 -16.95 16.09 -8.99
CA GLY A 296 -16.96 17.23 -8.09
C GLY A 296 -15.71 18.13 -8.19
N ASN A 297 -14.71 17.71 -8.98
CA ASN A 297 -13.36 18.28 -9.09
C ASN A 297 -12.47 18.09 -7.85
N ALA A 298 -12.81 17.19 -6.93
CA ALA A 298 -11.82 16.78 -5.94
C ALA A 298 -10.81 15.84 -6.61
N THR A 299 -9.55 15.94 -6.20
CA THR A 299 -8.43 15.27 -6.84
C THR A 299 -7.54 14.64 -5.80
N THR A 300 -7.10 13.42 -6.08
CA THR A 300 -6.08 12.70 -5.32
C THR A 300 -4.95 12.32 -6.27
N ALA A 301 -3.73 12.24 -5.74
CA ALA A 301 -2.56 11.86 -6.50
C ALA A 301 -1.72 10.83 -5.73
N VAL A 302 -1.09 9.92 -6.49
CA VAL A 302 -0.09 8.98 -6.00
C VAL A 302 1.22 9.17 -6.74
N GLN A 303 2.33 8.88 -6.08
CA GLN A 303 3.67 8.96 -6.64
C GLN A 303 4.40 7.63 -6.50
N PHE A 304 5.13 7.24 -7.53
CA PHE A 304 5.99 6.07 -7.55
C PHE A 304 7.15 6.30 -8.51
N ASP A 305 8.26 5.61 -8.29
CA ASP A 305 9.41 5.68 -9.17
C ASP A 305 9.30 4.65 -10.29
N TRP A 306 9.67 5.05 -11.50
CA TRP A 306 9.76 4.18 -12.66
C TRP A 306 11.19 4.21 -13.19
N GLN A 307 11.87 3.07 -13.12
CA GLN A 307 13.20 2.89 -13.68
C GLN A 307 13.11 2.30 -15.09
N ILE A 308 13.56 3.06 -16.08
CA ILE A 308 13.82 2.53 -17.42
C ILE A 308 15.29 2.15 -17.50
N VAL A 309 15.56 0.85 -17.62
CA VAL A 309 16.91 0.29 -17.74
C VAL A 309 17.30 0.20 -19.21
N GLY A 310 18.59 0.33 -19.53
CA GLY A 310 19.08 0.22 -20.91
C GLY A 310 18.78 -1.17 -21.50
N ASP A 311 18.49 -1.21 -22.79
CA ASP A 311 18.33 -2.41 -23.61
C ASP A 311 18.82 -2.02 -25.00
N LEU A 312 20.08 -2.33 -25.27
CA LEU A 312 20.84 -1.75 -26.38
C LEU A 312 20.53 -2.43 -27.72
N ASP A 313 20.09 -3.69 -27.70
CA ASP A 313 19.73 -4.44 -28.90
C ASP A 313 18.21 -4.62 -29.09
N GLY A 314 17.41 -4.31 -28.08
CA GLY A 314 15.95 -4.23 -28.13
C GLY A 314 15.27 -5.59 -28.10
N ASP A 315 15.89 -6.61 -27.50
CA ASP A 315 15.31 -7.95 -27.39
C ASP A 315 14.37 -8.13 -26.17
N GLY A 316 14.31 -7.12 -25.29
CA GLY A 316 13.46 -7.08 -24.10
C GLY A 316 14.16 -7.48 -22.82
N LEU A 317 15.46 -7.79 -22.84
CA LEU A 317 16.29 -8.02 -21.66
C LEU A 317 17.11 -6.75 -21.33
N PRO A 318 17.12 -6.31 -20.07
CA PRO A 318 18.01 -5.22 -19.66
C PRO A 318 19.49 -5.53 -19.90
N ASP A 319 20.27 -4.51 -20.29
CA ASP A 319 21.72 -4.62 -20.56
C ASP A 319 22.52 -5.25 -19.41
N ASP A 320 22.05 -5.16 -18.16
CA ASP A 320 22.72 -5.72 -16.97
C ASP A 320 22.31 -7.18 -16.64
N ALA A 321 21.31 -7.70 -17.36
CA ALA A 321 20.83 -9.08 -17.28
C ALA A 321 21.01 -9.83 -18.61
N ASP A 322 21.45 -9.16 -19.66
CA ASP A 322 21.60 -9.69 -21.02
C ASP A 322 23.00 -10.28 -21.25
N ASN A 323 23.08 -11.58 -21.57
CA ASN A 323 24.34 -12.25 -21.90
C ASN A 323 24.86 -11.96 -23.33
N CYS A 324 24.15 -11.15 -24.12
CA CYS A 324 24.57 -10.63 -25.43
C CYS A 324 24.08 -9.19 -25.72
N ILE A 325 24.48 -8.19 -24.92
CA ILE A 325 24.09 -6.74 -24.98
C ILE A 325 23.93 -6.10 -26.39
N MET A 326 24.59 -6.63 -27.42
CA MET A 326 24.61 -6.07 -28.77
C MET A 326 23.93 -6.96 -29.83
N VAL A 327 23.45 -8.14 -29.47
CA VAL A 327 22.96 -9.18 -30.38
C VAL A 327 21.74 -9.86 -29.79
N THR A 328 20.58 -9.51 -30.34
CA THR A 328 19.28 -9.96 -29.83
C THR A 328 19.23 -11.46 -29.59
N ASN A 329 18.96 -11.85 -28.35
CA ASN A 329 18.84 -13.24 -27.94
C ASN A 329 17.92 -13.36 -26.71
N ALA A 330 16.65 -13.00 -26.89
CA ALA A 330 15.66 -12.99 -25.81
C ALA A 330 15.47 -14.34 -25.07
N ASP A 331 15.99 -15.45 -25.61
CA ASP A 331 16.02 -16.76 -24.96
C ASP A 331 17.24 -17.00 -24.05
N GLN A 332 18.24 -16.11 -24.11
CA GLN A 332 19.42 -16.03 -23.25
C GLN A 332 20.20 -17.36 -23.18
N ILE A 333 20.20 -18.13 -24.27
CA ILE A 333 20.89 -19.43 -24.31
C ILE A 333 22.40 -19.22 -24.16
N ASP A 334 22.96 -19.79 -23.11
CA ASP A 334 24.39 -19.93 -22.80
C ASP A 334 24.64 -21.40 -22.46
N SER A 335 25.21 -22.14 -23.41
CA SER A 335 25.24 -23.60 -23.38
C SER A 335 26.47 -24.19 -22.69
N ASP A 336 27.58 -23.44 -22.57
CA ASP A 336 28.75 -23.82 -21.79
C ASP A 336 28.85 -23.11 -20.43
N GLY A 337 27.97 -22.14 -20.17
CA GLY A 337 27.79 -21.50 -18.87
C GLY A 337 28.90 -20.52 -18.55
N ASP A 338 29.49 -19.90 -19.56
CA ASP A 338 30.65 -19.04 -19.42
C ASP A 338 30.27 -17.55 -19.29
N GLY A 339 28.97 -17.24 -19.37
CA GLY A 339 28.39 -15.91 -19.22
C GLY A 339 28.22 -15.15 -20.53
N PHE A 340 28.67 -15.68 -21.66
CA PHE A 340 28.32 -15.16 -22.99
C PHE A 340 27.24 -16.02 -23.62
N GLY A 341 26.22 -15.39 -24.21
CA GLY A 341 25.19 -16.14 -24.92
C GLY A 341 25.73 -16.73 -26.22
N ASN A 342 25.24 -17.90 -26.62
CA ASN A 342 25.63 -18.55 -27.88
C ASN A 342 25.52 -17.61 -29.09
N ALA A 343 24.59 -16.64 -29.06
CA ALA A 343 24.39 -15.69 -30.16
C ALA A 343 25.57 -14.73 -30.39
N CYS A 344 26.32 -14.41 -29.35
CA CYS A 344 27.46 -13.48 -29.37
C CYS A 344 28.78 -14.13 -28.94
N ASP A 345 28.77 -15.43 -28.65
CA ASP A 345 29.94 -16.19 -28.28
C ASP A 345 30.45 -17.06 -29.44
N ALA A 346 31.46 -16.58 -30.15
CA ALA A 346 32.18 -17.38 -31.15
C ALA A 346 33.48 -18.00 -30.61
N ASP A 347 33.75 -17.89 -29.30
CA ASP A 347 34.92 -18.45 -28.62
C ASP A 347 34.60 -19.84 -28.05
N LEU A 348 34.47 -20.81 -28.95
CA LEU A 348 34.08 -22.19 -28.64
C LEU A 348 35.05 -22.94 -27.69
N ASN A 349 36.21 -22.35 -27.39
CA ASN A 349 37.21 -22.94 -26.52
C ASN A 349 37.45 -22.14 -25.23
N ASN A 350 36.72 -21.03 -25.05
CA ASN A 350 36.72 -20.13 -23.90
C ASN A 350 38.14 -19.69 -23.51
N ASP A 351 39.00 -19.38 -24.51
CA ASP A 351 40.34 -18.82 -24.30
C ASP A 351 40.38 -17.29 -24.42
N CYS A 352 39.20 -16.67 -24.42
CA CYS A 352 38.90 -15.25 -24.51
C CYS A 352 39.30 -14.60 -25.84
N ALA A 353 39.39 -15.40 -26.91
CA ALA A 353 39.80 -14.91 -28.22
C ALA A 353 39.25 -15.76 -29.38
N VAL A 354 38.36 -15.18 -30.18
CA VAL A 354 37.85 -15.84 -31.40
C VAL A 354 38.96 -15.94 -32.45
N ASN A 355 39.49 -17.15 -32.67
CA ASN A 355 40.66 -17.38 -33.49
C ASN A 355 40.59 -18.69 -34.32
N PHE A 356 41.74 -19.14 -34.85
CA PHE A 356 41.78 -20.34 -35.69
C PHE A 356 41.45 -21.64 -34.94
N ALA A 357 41.61 -21.67 -33.61
CA ALA A 357 41.18 -22.77 -32.76
C ALA A 357 39.65 -22.93 -32.84
N ASP A 358 38.90 -21.84 -32.64
CA ASP A 358 37.43 -21.81 -32.69
C ASP A 358 36.92 -22.13 -34.08
N LEU A 359 37.55 -21.58 -35.13
CA LEU A 359 37.22 -21.95 -36.50
C LEU A 359 37.45 -23.44 -36.78
N THR A 360 38.41 -24.07 -36.10
CA THR A 360 38.61 -25.52 -36.20
C THR A 360 37.49 -26.26 -35.51
N MET A 361 37.04 -25.81 -34.33
CA MET A 361 35.90 -26.39 -33.60
C MET A 361 34.60 -26.25 -34.38
N LEU A 362 34.29 -25.07 -34.92
CA LEU A 362 33.12 -24.84 -35.77
C LEU A 362 33.11 -25.76 -36.99
N LYS A 363 34.27 -25.96 -37.64
CA LYS A 363 34.39 -26.88 -38.79
C LYS A 363 34.16 -28.34 -38.42
N LEU A 364 34.47 -28.74 -37.18
CA LEU A 364 34.21 -30.09 -36.69
C LEU A 364 32.72 -30.28 -36.38
N ALA A 365 32.03 -29.23 -35.94
CA ALA A 365 30.60 -29.22 -35.65
C ALA A 365 29.72 -29.04 -36.91
N PHE A 366 30.29 -28.64 -38.05
CA PHE A 366 29.58 -28.33 -39.28
C PHE A 366 28.66 -29.47 -39.76
N PHE A 367 27.43 -29.13 -40.16
CA PHE A 367 26.31 -30.03 -40.44
C PHE A 367 25.75 -30.80 -39.22
N GLY A 368 26.16 -30.42 -38.01
CA GLY A 368 25.64 -30.93 -36.75
C GLY A 368 24.58 -30.01 -36.13
N THR A 369 24.32 -30.24 -34.85
CA THR A 369 23.35 -29.52 -34.02
C THR A 369 23.96 -29.15 -32.67
N ASP A 370 25.27 -28.88 -32.66
CA ASP A 370 25.98 -28.49 -31.45
C ASP A 370 25.50 -27.09 -31.05
N PRO A 371 24.82 -26.93 -29.90
CA PRO A 371 24.21 -25.65 -29.54
C PRO A 371 25.26 -24.55 -29.39
N ASN A 372 26.47 -24.85 -28.89
CA ASN A 372 27.53 -23.84 -28.72
C ASN A 372 27.98 -23.26 -30.06
N ALA A 373 27.88 -24.05 -31.14
CA ALA A 373 28.31 -23.65 -32.47
C ALA A 373 27.16 -23.19 -33.39
N ASP A 374 25.92 -23.16 -32.87
CA ASP A 374 24.69 -22.72 -33.53
C ASP A 374 24.36 -21.28 -33.10
N PHE A 375 25.16 -20.33 -33.58
CA PHE A 375 25.14 -18.93 -33.15
C PHE A 375 23.88 -18.19 -33.61
N ASN A 376 23.18 -18.67 -34.64
CA ASN A 376 21.91 -18.07 -35.07
C ASN A 376 20.67 -18.77 -34.49
N GLY A 377 20.86 -19.82 -33.68
CA GLY A 377 19.80 -20.57 -33.01
C GLY A 377 18.82 -21.26 -33.97
N ASP A 378 19.23 -21.57 -35.21
CA ASP A 378 18.34 -22.21 -36.19
C ASP A 378 18.26 -23.74 -36.05
N GLY A 379 19.02 -24.29 -35.09
CA GLY A 379 19.10 -25.70 -34.76
C GLY A 379 20.13 -26.47 -35.59
N SER A 380 20.92 -25.81 -36.44
CA SER A 380 21.87 -26.46 -37.36
C SER A 380 23.15 -25.66 -37.55
N VAL A 381 24.30 -26.27 -37.22
CA VAL A 381 25.61 -25.64 -37.46
C VAL A 381 25.93 -25.66 -38.96
N ASN A 382 25.87 -24.50 -39.60
CA ASN A 382 25.97 -24.37 -41.05
C ASN A 382 26.71 -23.10 -41.52
N PHE A 383 26.53 -22.72 -42.78
CA PHE A 383 27.22 -21.56 -43.36
C PHE A 383 26.75 -20.21 -42.76
N ALA A 384 25.57 -20.18 -42.12
CA ALA A 384 25.10 -19.04 -41.35
C ALA A 384 26.00 -18.78 -40.14
N ASP A 385 26.30 -19.81 -39.34
CA ASP A 385 27.19 -19.71 -38.18
C ASP A 385 28.62 -19.36 -38.56
N LEU A 386 29.11 -19.94 -39.66
CA LEU A 386 30.41 -19.55 -40.22
C LEU A 386 30.45 -18.07 -40.64
N SER A 387 29.32 -17.51 -41.05
CA SER A 387 29.24 -16.08 -41.38
C SER A 387 29.30 -15.21 -40.12
N ILE A 388 28.67 -15.64 -39.02
CA ILE A 388 28.74 -14.97 -37.71
C ILE A 388 30.17 -15.04 -37.16
N MET A 389 30.77 -16.24 -37.08
CA MET A 389 32.16 -16.40 -36.61
C MET A 389 33.15 -15.60 -37.46
N ARG A 390 32.93 -15.49 -38.78
CA ARG A 390 33.79 -14.69 -39.64
C ARG A 390 33.75 -13.20 -39.25
N LEU A 391 32.62 -12.68 -38.80
CA LEU A 391 32.48 -11.30 -38.35
C LEU A 391 33.15 -11.09 -36.98
N ALA A 392 33.09 -12.09 -36.11
CA ALA A 392 33.73 -12.08 -34.79
C ALA A 392 35.23 -12.46 -34.82
N PHE A 393 35.78 -12.88 -35.96
CA PHE A 393 37.16 -13.38 -36.03
C PHE A 393 38.18 -12.30 -35.62
N PHE A 394 39.03 -12.63 -34.64
CA PHE A 394 39.94 -11.73 -33.92
C PHE A 394 39.30 -10.75 -32.92
N ALA A 395 38.02 -10.90 -32.60
CA ALA A 395 37.36 -10.21 -31.50
C ALA A 395 37.36 -11.08 -30.22
N ALA A 396 36.97 -10.46 -29.10
CA ALA A 396 36.58 -11.17 -27.88
C ALA A 396 35.10 -11.61 -27.98
N PRO A 397 34.66 -12.64 -27.23
CA PRO A 397 33.25 -12.98 -27.12
C PRO A 397 32.42 -11.86 -26.47
N GLY A 398 31.10 -11.86 -26.70
CA GLY A 398 30.17 -10.86 -26.16
C GLY A 398 30.11 -9.55 -26.95
N PRO A 399 29.88 -8.39 -26.28
CA PRO A 399 29.85 -8.16 -24.83
C PRO A 399 28.63 -8.76 -24.12
N SER A 400 28.77 -9.00 -22.81
CA SER A 400 27.74 -9.55 -21.91
C SER A 400 27.60 -8.66 -20.66
N GLY A 401 26.38 -8.53 -20.16
CA GLY A 401 26.00 -7.82 -18.94
C GLY A 401 26.08 -8.66 -17.68
N VAL A 402 26.17 -9.99 -17.84
CA VAL A 402 26.28 -10.94 -16.73
C VAL A 402 27.76 -11.25 -16.42
N PRO A 403 28.08 -11.83 -15.24
CA PRO A 403 29.45 -12.25 -14.94
C PRO A 403 29.98 -13.28 -15.95
N THR A 404 31.21 -13.10 -16.45
CA THR A 404 31.77 -13.94 -17.51
C THR A 404 33.10 -14.62 -17.14
N SER A 405 33.49 -15.62 -17.94
CA SER A 405 34.75 -16.36 -17.86
C SER A 405 35.98 -15.50 -18.23
N CYS A 406 35.77 -14.41 -18.98
CA CYS A 406 36.82 -13.59 -19.59
C CYS A 406 37.08 -12.25 -18.92
N ASN A 407 36.38 -11.92 -17.82
CA ASN A 407 36.55 -10.67 -17.07
C ASN A 407 36.57 -10.86 -15.55
#